data_AF-A0A920MXZ0-F1
#
_entry.id   AF-A0A920MXZ0-F1
#
_cell.length_a   1.000
_cell.length_b   1.000
_cell.length_c   1.000
_cell.angle_alpha   90.00
_cell.angle_beta   90.00
_cell.angle_gamma   90.00
#
_symmetry.space_group_name_H-M   'P 1'
#
loop_
_entity.id
_entity.type
_entity.pdbx_description
1 polymer ?
#
loop_
_entity_poly.entity_id
_entity_poly.type
_entity_poly.pdbx_seq_one_letter_code
_entity_poly.pdbx_strand_id
1 'polypeptide(L)' 'MPNLDIDSDTCGVLYQEEDLLLNPLNIEKGVAYVPEGPGLGVELDQKAFKRAMKRAV' A
#
# COMPACT_ATOMS: atom_id res chain seq x y z
N MET A 1 -0.54 3.99 -17.68
CA MET A 1 -1.79 3.21 -17.67
C MET A 1 -2.58 3.58 -18.91
N PRO A 2 -3.03 2.63 -19.76
CA PRO A 2 -3.92 3.00 -20.86
C PRO A 2 -5.21 3.58 -20.27
N ASN A 3 -5.65 4.72 -20.82
CA ASN A 3 -6.88 5.43 -20.44
C ASN A 3 -6.86 6.16 -19.07
N LEU A 4 -5.67 6.48 -18.54
CA LEU A 4 -5.53 7.40 -17.40
C LEU A 4 -4.85 8.68 -17.89
N ASP A 5 -5.65 9.71 -18.15
CA ASP A 5 -5.17 11.00 -18.70
C ASP A 5 -4.52 11.91 -17.64
N ILE A 6 -4.86 11.68 -16.36
CA ILE A 6 -4.32 12.42 -15.21
C ILE A 6 -3.82 11.38 -14.21
N ASP A 7 -2.60 11.57 -13.71
CA ASP A 7 -1.98 10.66 -12.75
C ASP A 7 -2.79 10.54 -11.44
N SER A 8 -2.66 9.38 -10.79
CA SER A 8 -3.34 9.04 -9.53
C SER A 8 -2.45 9.34 -8.31
N ASP A 9 -3.05 9.70 -7.18
CA ASP A 9 -2.38 9.97 -5.91
C ASP A 9 -2.19 8.72 -5.05
N THR A 10 -1.77 7.61 -5.67
CA THR A 10 -1.63 6.29 -5.04
C THR A 10 -0.39 6.20 -4.13
N CYS A 11 -0.25 7.17 -3.23
CA CYS A 11 0.92 7.36 -2.36
C CYS A 11 0.58 7.31 -0.87
N GLY A 12 -0.61 6.81 -0.50
CA GLY A 12 -1.06 6.74 0.90
C GLY A 12 -0.12 5.95 1.83
N VAL A 13 0.68 5.02 1.27
CA VAL A 13 1.74 4.30 1.96
C VAL A 13 2.82 5.22 2.56
N LEU A 14 2.95 6.45 2.05
CA LEU A 14 3.93 7.44 2.52
C LEU A 14 3.41 8.32 3.65
N TYR A 15 2.12 8.25 3.99
CA TYR A 15 1.50 9.16 4.96
C TYR A 15 1.65 8.70 6.40
N GLN A 16 1.79 7.40 6.62
CA GLN A 16 1.88 6.78 7.94
C GLN A 16 3.30 6.26 8.18
N GLU A 17 3.72 6.27 9.44
CA GLU A 17 5.00 5.68 9.85
C GLU A 17 5.00 4.15 9.73
N GLU A 18 3.81 3.53 9.77
CA GLU A 18 3.61 2.08 9.80
C GLU A 18 2.56 1.67 8.76
N ASP A 19 2.87 0.67 7.92
CA ASP A 19 1.95 0.07 6.96
C ASP A 19 1.32 -1.22 7.54
N LEU A 20 0.12 -1.56 7.06
CA LEU A 20 -0.57 -2.81 7.37
C LEU A 20 -0.16 -3.96 6.44
N LEU A 21 0.59 -3.69 5.37
CA LEU A 21 1.12 -4.70 4.47
C LEU A 21 2.49 -5.20 4.92
N LEU A 22 2.82 -6.48 4.64
CA LEU A 22 4.16 -7.02 4.88
C LEU A 22 5.22 -6.34 4.00
N ASN A 23 4.84 -6.03 2.77
CA ASN A 23 5.66 -5.27 1.82
C ASN A 23 4.83 -4.06 1.36
N PRO A 24 5.28 -2.83 1.67
CA PRO A 24 4.64 -1.61 1.18
C PRO A 24 4.62 -1.53 -0.35
N LEU A 25 3.73 -0.71 -0.92
CA LEU A 25 3.71 -0.45 -2.37
C LEU A 25 5.07 0.10 -2.83
N ASN A 26 5.63 -0.50 -3.89
CA ASN A 26 6.87 0.00 -4.48
C ASN A 26 6.61 1.31 -5.23
N ILE A 27 7.19 2.40 -4.75
CA ILE A 27 7.14 3.72 -5.39
C ILE A 27 8.57 4.11 -5.77
N GLU A 28 8.84 4.19 -7.07
CA GLU A 28 10.14 4.62 -7.58
C GLU A 28 9.97 5.73 -8.62
N LYS A 29 10.80 6.77 -8.53
CA LYS A 29 10.85 7.87 -9.51
C LYS A 29 9.46 8.51 -9.78
N GLY A 30 8.64 8.61 -8.74
CA GLY A 30 7.30 9.21 -8.82
C GLY A 30 6.22 8.27 -9.37
N VAL A 31 6.50 6.98 -9.54
CA VAL A 31 5.56 6.00 -10.07
C VAL A 31 5.34 4.87 -9.06
N ALA A 32 4.08 4.55 -8.78
CA ALA A 32 3.70 3.36 -8.02
C ALA A 32 3.61 2.14 -8.96
N TYR A 33 4.26 1.04 -8.59
CA TYR A 33 4.24 -0.21 -9.36
C TYR A 33 3.12 -1.11 -8.87
N VAL A 34 2.38 -1.71 -9.81
CA VAL A 34 1.32 -2.67 -9.50
C VAL A 34 1.95 -3.93 -8.88
N PRO A 35 1.51 -4.37 -7.69
CA PRO A 35 2.02 -5.59 -7.08
C PRO A 35 1.72 -6.83 -7.93
N GLU A 36 2.67 -7.77 -7.95
CA GLU A 36 2.53 -9.04 -8.65
C GLU A 36 1.99 -10.14 -7.73
N GLY A 37 1.32 -11.14 -8.31
CA GLY A 37 0.81 -12.32 -7.59
C GLY A 37 -0.72 -12.44 -7.61
N PRO A 38 -1.27 -13.43 -6.88
CA PRO A 38 -2.71 -13.66 -6.86
C PRO A 38 -3.48 -12.55 -6.11
N GLY A 39 -4.70 -12.28 -6.57
CA GLY A 39 -5.56 -11.27 -5.94
C GLY A 39 -4.99 -9.87 -6.08
N LEU A 40 -4.74 -9.20 -4.95
CA LEU A 40 -4.17 -7.85 -4.91
C LEU A 40 -2.63 -7.83 -5.00
N GLY A 41 -1.97 -8.99 -5.01
CA GLY A 41 -0.50 -9.08 -5.04
C GLY A 41 0.20 -8.58 -3.76
N VAL A 42 -0.53 -8.51 -2.64
CA VAL A 42 -0.01 -8.05 -1.33
C VAL A 42 -0.45 -8.98 -0.21
N GLU A 43 0.29 -8.95 0.89
CA GLU A 43 0.02 -9.73 2.10
C GLU A 43 -0.16 -8.81 3.32
N LEU A 44 -1.13 -9.12 4.18
CA LEU A 44 -1.41 -8.35 5.39
C LEU A 44 -0.40 -8.71 6.51
N ASP A 45 0.24 -7.70 7.11
CA ASP A 45 0.96 -7.86 8.37
C ASP A 45 -0.04 -7.96 9.53
N GLN A 46 -0.30 -9.20 9.94
CA GLN A 46 -1.20 -9.53 11.04
C GLN A 46 -0.80 -8.89 12.38
N LYS A 47 0.49 -8.61 12.61
CA LYS A 47 0.96 -7.97 13.85
C LYS A 47 0.67 -6.47 13.82
N ALA A 48 1.00 -5.79 12.72
CA ALA A 48 0.67 -4.37 12.52
C ALA A 48 -0.84 -4.14 12.58
N PHE A 49 -1.62 -4.98 11.88
CA PHE A 49 -3.08 -4.94 11.91
C PHE A 49 -3.64 -5.06 13.33
N LYS A 50 -3.18 -6.05 14.12
CA LYS A 50 -3.63 -6.22 15.51
C LYS A 50 -3.25 -5.04 16.41
N ARG A 51 -2.10 -4.38 16.18
CA ARG A 51 -1.73 -3.14 16.90
C ARG A 51 -2.66 -1.99 16.53
N ALA A 52 -2.89 -1.77 15.23
CA ALA A 52 -3.76 -0.72 14.73
C ALA A 52 -5.20 -0.86 15.25
N MET A 53 -5.75 -2.08 15.22
CA MET A 53 -7.08 -2.36 15.75
C MET A 53 -7.23 -2.10 17.25
N LYS A 54 -6.17 -2.22 18.05
CA LYS A 54 -6.21 -1.87 19.48
C LYS A 54 -6.17 -0.36 19.74
N ARG A 55 -5.58 0.42 18.83
CA ARG A 55 -5.50 1.89 18.93
C ARG A 55 -6.79 2.58 18.47
N ALA A 56 -7.59 1.90 17.66
CA ALA A 56 -8.82 2.42 17.07
C ALA A 56 -10.06 2.30 17.99
N VAL A 57 -9.90 1.72 19.19
CA VAL A 57 -10.94 1.55 20.23
C VAL A 57 -10.59 2.43 21.42
#